data_AF-A0AA49JEZ2-F1
#
_entry.id   AF-A0AA49JEZ2-F1
#
_cell.length_a   1.000
_cell.length_b   1.000
_cell.length_c   1.000
_cell.angle_alpha   90.00
_cell.angle_beta   90.00
_cell.angle_gamma   90.00
#
_symmetry.space_group_name_H-M   'P 1'
#
loop_
_entity.id
_entity.type
_entity.pdbx_description
1 polymer ?
#
loop_
_entity_poly.entity_id
_entity_poly.type
_entity_poly.pdbx_seq_one_letter_code
_entity_poly.pdbx_strand_id
1 'polypeptide(L)'
;MAVLAVVAHKMEKRSKRYVLKHSFPFVEYSGMGTFLFLLGISITSYIQENSIEWILLILASSIALGLTYWLTNSRNRTLIFYSDYIKIKPALKGSFNVQLEDIEGYQLKETYSRTGLVYHVQVVTRDEKKLEFIKDAYSEYEKLPRYLKLFGVKYLGRTEIKWKHKHLYARIGVYSSIIAGILFVLVQLMKLMK
;
A
#
# COMPACT_ATOMS: atom_id res chain seq x y z
N MET A 1 29.16 28.17 34.10
CA MET A 1 28.74 28.20 32.68
C MET A 1 28.67 26.82 32.00
N ALA A 2 29.27 25.76 32.53
CA ALA A 2 29.22 24.41 31.94
C ALA A 2 27.84 23.71 32.03
N VAL A 3 27.01 24.06 33.02
CA VAL A 3 25.69 23.42 33.22
C VAL A 3 24.69 23.81 32.13
N LEU A 4 24.78 25.03 31.57
CA LEU A 4 23.92 25.48 30.47
C LEU A 4 24.24 24.77 29.15
N ALA A 5 25.51 24.45 28.89
CA ALA A 5 25.92 23.71 27.70
C ALA A 5 25.48 22.24 27.75
N VAL A 6 25.51 21.60 28.94
CA VAL A 6 25.02 20.23 29.10
C VAL A 6 23.50 20.16 29.01
N VAL A 7 22.77 21.19 29.45
CA VAL A 7 21.30 21.25 29.26
C VAL A 7 20.95 21.55 27.79
N ALA A 8 21.73 22.37 27.08
CA ALA A 8 21.56 22.62 25.66
C ALA A 8 21.92 21.39 24.79
N HIS A 9 22.94 20.62 25.17
CA HIS A 9 23.29 19.38 24.49
C HIS A 9 22.34 18.22 24.88
N LYS A 10 21.71 18.25 26.06
CA LYS A 10 20.64 17.31 26.42
C LYS A 10 19.26 17.71 25.86
N MET A 11 19.18 18.85 25.16
CA MET A 11 18.13 19.20 24.20
C MET A 11 18.50 18.77 22.76
N GLU A 12 19.52 17.95 22.59
CA GLU A 12 19.79 17.25 21.33
C GLU A 12 18.59 16.37 20.96
N LYS A 13 17.82 16.90 19.99
CA LYS A 13 16.86 16.18 19.16
C LYS A 13 16.00 15.17 19.93
N ARG A 14 15.06 15.66 20.76
CA ARG A 14 13.71 15.08 20.69
C ARG A 14 13.15 15.41 19.29
N SER A 15 13.68 14.77 18.25
CA SER A 15 13.13 14.84 16.90
C SER A 15 11.67 14.46 17.08
N LYS A 16 10.74 15.38 16.88
CA LYS A 16 9.31 15.05 16.93
C LYS A 16 9.07 14.03 15.81
N ARG A 17 9.14 12.74 16.18
CA ARG A 17 8.95 11.61 15.27
C ARG A 17 7.47 11.58 14.94
N TYR A 18 7.09 12.21 13.84
CA TYR A 18 5.77 11.99 13.30
C TYR A 18 5.76 10.64 12.59
N VAL A 19 4.79 9.80 12.96
CA VAL A 19 4.62 8.46 12.40
C VAL A 19 3.24 8.43 11.75
N LEU A 20 3.20 8.44 10.42
CA LEU A 20 1.97 8.13 9.69
C LEU A 20 1.90 6.62 9.49
N LYS A 21 1.11 5.95 10.32
CA LYS A 21 0.83 4.51 10.18
C LYS A 21 -0.29 4.32 9.17
N HIS A 22 -0.16 3.27 8.36
CA HIS A 22 -1.28 2.82 7.57
C HIS A 22 -2.38 2.22 8.48
N SER A 23 -3.61 2.21 8.01
CA SER A 23 -4.69 1.41 8.61
C SER A 23 -4.32 -0.07 8.55
N PHE A 24 -4.78 -0.86 9.51
CA PHE A 24 -4.48 -2.30 9.51
C PHE A 24 -5.00 -2.92 8.20
N PRO A 25 -4.14 -3.51 7.35
CA PRO A 25 -4.52 -3.97 6.02
C PRO A 25 -5.17 -5.35 6.12
N PHE A 26 -6.33 -5.38 6.77
CA PHE A 26 -7.05 -6.60 7.12
C PHE A 26 -7.40 -7.43 5.88
N VAL A 27 -7.90 -6.77 4.84
CA VAL A 27 -8.33 -7.41 3.58
C VAL A 27 -7.15 -8.06 2.87
N GLU A 28 -6.02 -7.38 2.84
CA GLU A 28 -4.79 -7.87 2.25
C GLU A 28 -4.22 -9.08 3.02
N TYR A 29 -4.15 -8.99 4.36
CA TYR A 29 -3.65 -10.09 5.18
C TYR A 29 -4.59 -11.31 5.17
N SER A 30 -5.90 -11.10 5.21
CA SER A 30 -6.86 -12.19 5.10
C SER A 30 -6.81 -12.84 3.72
N GLY A 31 -6.69 -12.05 2.65
CA GLY A 31 -6.48 -12.55 1.29
C GLY A 31 -5.21 -13.41 1.17
N MET A 32 -4.07 -12.93 1.70
CA MET A 32 -2.83 -13.71 1.72
C MET A 32 -2.99 -15.01 2.51
N GLY A 33 -3.62 -14.97 3.69
CA GLY A 33 -3.87 -16.17 4.49
C GLY A 33 -4.71 -17.21 3.73
N THR A 34 -5.79 -16.78 3.08
CA THR A 34 -6.66 -17.64 2.27
C THR A 34 -5.89 -18.27 1.11
N PHE A 35 -5.11 -17.51 0.36
CA PHE A 35 -4.35 -18.08 -0.76
C PHE A 35 -3.22 -19.00 -0.32
N LEU A 36 -2.58 -18.74 0.83
CA LEU A 36 -1.60 -19.67 1.41
C LEU A 36 -2.27 -20.99 1.82
N PHE A 37 -3.46 -20.92 2.40
CA PHE A 37 -4.24 -22.10 2.77
C PHE A 37 -4.65 -22.92 1.52
N LEU A 38 -5.19 -22.25 0.49
CA LEU A 38 -5.52 -22.89 -0.79
C LEU A 38 -4.29 -23.52 -1.46
N LEU A 39 -3.15 -22.83 -1.41
CA LEU A 39 -1.90 -23.36 -1.93
C LEU A 39 -1.50 -24.64 -1.19
N GLY A 40 -1.58 -24.65 0.15
CA GLY A 40 -1.29 -25.81 0.98
C GLY A 40 -2.19 -27.01 0.67
N ILE A 41 -3.51 -26.79 0.55
CA ILE A 41 -4.45 -27.84 0.14
C ILE A 41 -4.08 -28.35 -1.26
N SER A 42 -3.87 -27.46 -2.22
CA SER A 42 -3.61 -27.84 -3.60
C SER A 42 -2.31 -28.65 -3.74
N ILE A 43 -1.26 -28.30 -3.00
CA ILE A 43 -0.02 -29.08 -2.95
C ILE A 43 -0.27 -30.46 -2.35
N THR A 44 -1.01 -30.53 -1.24
CA THR A 44 -1.29 -31.81 -0.56
C THR A 44 -2.11 -32.74 -1.45
N SER A 45 -3.16 -32.21 -2.09
CA SER A 45 -4.01 -32.97 -3.03
C SER A 45 -3.25 -33.37 -4.29
N TYR A 46 -2.33 -32.53 -4.79
CA TYR A 46 -1.45 -32.92 -5.89
C TYR A 46 -0.57 -34.12 -5.53
N ILE A 47 0.01 -34.14 -4.33
CA ILE A 47 0.85 -35.27 -3.87
C ILE A 47 0.03 -36.57 -3.76
N GLN A 48 -1.25 -36.49 -3.39
CA GLN A 48 -2.12 -37.66 -3.21
C GLN A 48 -2.69 -38.19 -4.53
N GLU A 49 -3.16 -37.30 -5.40
CA GLU A 49 -3.94 -37.66 -6.60
C GLU A 49 -3.14 -37.55 -7.90
N ASN A 50 -2.01 -36.82 -7.89
CA ASN A 50 -1.14 -36.55 -9.04
C ASN A 50 -1.86 -36.01 -10.29
N SER A 51 -2.98 -35.30 -10.09
CA SER A 51 -3.78 -34.70 -11.16
C SER A 51 -3.24 -33.35 -11.61
N ILE A 52 -3.28 -33.11 -12.92
CA ILE A 52 -2.86 -31.84 -13.56
C ILE A 52 -3.71 -30.66 -13.10
N GLU A 53 -4.97 -30.89 -12.73
CA GLU A 53 -5.87 -29.83 -12.24
C GLU A 53 -5.32 -29.16 -10.98
N TRP A 54 -4.68 -29.92 -10.09
CA TRP A 54 -4.06 -29.38 -8.88
C TRP A 54 -2.83 -28.53 -9.20
N ILE A 55 -2.07 -28.85 -10.24
CA ILE A 55 -0.94 -28.03 -10.70
C ILE A 55 -1.43 -26.64 -11.15
N LEU A 56 -2.55 -26.57 -11.87
CA LEU A 56 -3.14 -25.31 -12.30
C LEU A 56 -3.59 -24.47 -11.09
N LEU A 57 -4.17 -25.10 -10.07
CA LEU A 57 -4.57 -24.42 -8.83
C LEU A 57 -3.37 -23.91 -8.02
N ILE A 58 -2.28 -24.66 -7.97
CA ILE A 58 -1.00 -24.22 -7.37
C ILE A 58 -0.48 -22.98 -8.07
N LEU A 59 -0.44 -23.00 -9.42
CA LEU A 59 0.02 -21.87 -10.23
C LEU A 59 -0.85 -20.63 -9.99
N ALA A 60 -2.18 -20.79 -10.07
CA ALA A 60 -3.13 -19.70 -9.87
C ALA A 60 -3.00 -19.08 -8.47
N SER A 61 -2.93 -19.90 -7.43
CA SER A 61 -2.78 -19.45 -6.04
C SER A 61 -1.44 -18.74 -5.82
N SER A 62 -0.37 -19.22 -6.44
CA SER A 62 0.97 -18.58 -6.38
C SER A 62 0.98 -17.20 -7.04
N ILE A 63 0.36 -17.06 -8.22
CA ILE A 63 0.21 -15.77 -8.91
C ILE A 63 -0.62 -14.82 -8.04
N ALA A 64 -1.75 -15.29 -7.49
CA ALA A 64 -2.60 -14.49 -6.63
C ALA A 64 -1.86 -14.01 -5.36
N LEU A 65 -1.02 -14.86 -4.76
CA LEU A 65 -0.15 -14.47 -3.64
C LEU A 65 0.86 -13.40 -4.04
N GLY A 66 1.53 -13.57 -5.17
CA GLY A 66 2.50 -12.59 -5.68
C GLY A 66 1.85 -11.21 -5.91
N LEU A 67 0.67 -11.18 -6.52
CA LEU A 67 -0.10 -9.96 -6.73
C LEU A 67 -0.56 -9.33 -5.40
N THR A 68 -1.09 -10.14 -4.48
CA THR A 68 -1.55 -9.65 -3.18
C THR A 68 -0.38 -9.09 -2.37
N TYR A 69 0.77 -9.77 -2.35
CA TYR A 69 2.00 -9.27 -1.73
C TYR A 69 2.43 -7.92 -2.31
N TRP A 70 2.48 -7.81 -3.64
CA TRP A 70 2.87 -6.58 -4.32
C TRP A 70 1.91 -5.42 -4.02
N LEU A 71 0.60 -5.66 -4.06
CA LEU A 71 -0.43 -4.66 -3.71
C LEU A 71 -0.32 -4.22 -2.26
N THR A 72 -0.19 -5.18 -1.33
CA THR A 72 -0.08 -4.89 0.11
C THR A 72 1.12 -3.99 0.38
N ASN A 73 2.27 -4.32 -0.21
CA ASN A 73 3.52 -3.63 0.04
C ASN A 73 3.62 -2.28 -0.68
N SER A 74 2.95 -2.12 -1.83
CA SER A 74 2.88 -0.84 -2.54
C SER A 74 1.94 0.15 -1.85
N ARG A 75 0.81 -0.32 -1.35
CA ARG A 75 -0.24 0.51 -0.73
C ARG A 75 0.03 0.86 0.73
N ASN A 76 0.48 -0.12 1.52
CA ASN A 76 0.57 0.00 2.97
C ASN A 76 2.02 0.26 3.39
N ARG A 77 2.36 1.53 3.61
CA ARG A 77 3.72 1.96 3.98
C ARG A 77 3.66 2.89 5.17
N THR A 78 4.35 2.58 6.26
CA THR A 78 4.48 3.54 7.36
C THR A 78 5.53 4.58 7.01
N LEU A 79 5.20 5.85 7.20
CA LEU A 79 6.12 6.99 7.07
C LEU A 79 6.55 7.45 8.45
N ILE A 80 7.86 7.61 8.67
CA ILE A 80 8.41 8.17 9.89
C ILE A 80 9.33 9.33 9.52
N PHE A 81 9.00 10.52 10.01
CA PHE A 81 9.77 11.73 9.76
C PHE A 81 10.86 11.90 10.82
N TYR A 82 12.09 12.05 10.35
CA TYR A 82 13.24 12.48 11.14
C TYR A 82 13.70 13.85 10.65
N SER A 83 14.63 14.49 11.36
CA SER A 83 15.08 15.84 11.02
C SER A 83 15.72 15.92 9.64
N ASP A 84 16.40 14.84 9.21
CA ASP A 84 17.29 14.86 8.04
C ASP A 84 16.80 13.86 6.96
N TYR A 85 15.92 12.93 7.31
CA TYR A 85 15.41 11.89 6.41
C TYR A 85 13.98 11.45 6.74
N ILE A 86 13.35 10.81 5.76
CA ILE A 86 12.07 10.12 5.91
C ILE A 86 12.31 8.62 5.82
N LYS A 87 11.93 7.88 6.86
CA LYS A 87 11.97 6.41 6.85
C LYS A 87 10.64 5.86 6.35
N ILE A 88 10.71 5.03 5.33
CA ILE A 88 9.55 4.36 4.73
C ILE A 88 9.65 2.87 5.09
N LYS A 89 8.63 2.37 5.78
CA LYS A 89 8.50 0.97 6.17
C LYS A 89 7.28 0.34 5.48
N PRO A 90 7.46 -0.34 4.34
CA PRO A 90 6.41 -1.14 3.75
C PRO A 90 5.90 -2.22 4.72
N ALA A 91 4.66 -2.67 4.56
CA ALA A 91 4.04 -3.63 5.49
C ALA A 91 4.72 -5.01 5.51
N LEU A 92 5.29 -5.46 4.39
CA LEU A 92 5.83 -6.81 4.22
C LEU A 92 7.32 -6.84 3.84
N LYS A 93 7.92 -5.69 3.51
CA LYS A 93 9.33 -5.56 3.12
C LYS A 93 10.13 -4.78 4.16
N GLY A 94 11.46 -4.94 4.12
CA GLY A 94 12.39 -4.13 4.91
C GLY A 94 12.19 -2.62 4.70
N SER A 95 12.51 -1.85 5.73
CA SER A 95 12.44 -0.39 5.70
C SER A 95 13.61 0.21 4.93
N PHE A 96 13.38 1.34 4.27
CA PHE A 96 14.41 2.14 3.61
C PHE A 96 14.28 3.61 4.01
N ASN A 97 15.36 4.37 3.85
CA ASN A 97 15.40 5.80 4.18
C ASN A 97 15.53 6.62 2.89
N VAL A 98 14.91 7.79 2.88
CA VAL A 98 15.04 8.79 1.81
C VAL A 98 15.51 10.08 2.49
N GLN A 99 16.67 10.60 2.10
CA GLN A 99 17.17 11.86 2.67
C GLN A 99 16.27 13.01 2.22
N LEU A 100 16.05 14.00 3.08
CA LEU A 100 15.22 15.16 2.72
C LEU A 100 15.82 15.96 1.57
N GLU A 101 17.15 16.00 1.48
CA GLU A 101 17.88 16.64 0.37
C GLU A 101 17.63 15.98 -0.99
N ASP A 102 17.32 14.68 -1.00
CA ASP A 102 17.01 13.92 -2.23
C ASP A 102 15.56 14.12 -2.67
N ILE A 103 14.73 14.81 -1.89
CA ILE A 103 13.33 15.06 -2.20
C ILE A 103 13.22 16.39 -2.96
N GLU A 104 12.67 16.33 -4.16
CA GLU A 104 12.35 17.53 -4.96
C GLU A 104 11.11 18.23 -4.39
N GLY A 105 10.10 17.46 -4.00
CA GLY A 105 8.89 17.99 -3.40
C GLY A 105 7.77 16.95 -3.30
N TYR A 106 6.55 17.42 -3.09
CA TYR A 106 5.36 16.59 -3.12
C TYR A 106 4.26 17.20 -3.99
N GLN A 107 3.48 16.33 -4.63
CA GLN A 107 2.34 16.70 -5.46
C GLN A 107 1.07 15.94 -5.06
N LEU A 108 -0.08 16.47 -5.44
CA LEU A 108 -1.37 15.79 -5.27
C LEU A 108 -1.80 15.18 -6.59
N LYS A 109 -1.79 13.85 -6.66
CA LYS A 109 -2.26 13.09 -7.82
C LYS A 109 -3.73 12.78 -7.66
N GLU A 110 -4.54 13.22 -8.61
CA GLU A 110 -5.95 12.86 -8.69
C GLU A 110 -6.09 11.36 -9.01
N THR A 111 -7.03 10.71 -8.36
CA THR A 111 -7.41 9.31 -8.61
C THR A 111 -8.93 9.12 -8.44
N TYR A 112 -9.42 7.95 -8.83
CA TYR A 112 -10.77 7.50 -8.49
C TYR A 112 -10.69 6.39 -7.45
N SER A 113 -11.37 6.59 -6.33
CA SER A 113 -11.70 5.52 -5.39
C SER A 113 -13.13 5.05 -5.61
N ARG A 114 -13.57 4.06 -4.83
CA ARG A 114 -14.95 3.56 -4.83
C ARG A 114 -15.97 4.64 -4.49
N THR A 115 -15.56 5.70 -3.78
CA THR A 115 -16.45 6.77 -3.31
C THR A 115 -16.40 8.02 -4.19
N GLY A 116 -15.58 8.04 -5.25
CA GLY A 116 -15.47 9.17 -6.17
C GLY A 116 -14.04 9.62 -6.41
N LEU A 117 -13.87 10.91 -6.67
CA LEU A 117 -12.58 11.53 -6.95
C LEU A 117 -11.82 11.75 -5.63
N VAL A 118 -10.56 11.31 -5.59
CA VAL A 118 -9.71 11.38 -4.40
C VAL A 118 -8.31 11.83 -4.79
N TYR A 119 -7.60 12.54 -3.91
CA TYR A 119 -6.22 12.95 -4.12
C TYR A 119 -5.25 12.11 -3.29
N HIS A 120 -4.22 11.58 -3.95
CA HIS A 120 -3.10 10.86 -3.35
C HIS A 120 -1.88 11.78 -3.26
N VAL A 121 -1.17 11.74 -2.14
CA VAL A 121 0.08 12.48 -1.95
C VAL A 121 1.16 11.67 -2.62
N GLN A 122 1.92 12.31 -3.49
CA GLN A 122 3.05 11.70 -4.16
C GLN A 122 4.30 12.51 -3.81
N VAL A 123 5.25 11.88 -3.14
CA VAL A 123 6.57 12.46 -2.89
C VAL A 123 7.44 12.16 -4.10
N VAL A 124 8.05 13.20 -4.66
CA VAL A 124 8.91 13.14 -5.84
C VAL A 124 10.34 13.37 -5.38
N THR A 125 11.20 12.42 -5.67
CA THR A 125 12.65 12.52 -5.43
C THR A 125 13.34 13.13 -6.64
N ARG A 126 14.55 13.66 -6.45
CA ARG A 126 15.36 14.29 -7.51
C ARG A 126 15.74 13.34 -8.64
N ASP A 127 15.73 12.04 -8.38
CA ASP A 127 15.90 10.97 -9.39
C ASP A 127 14.56 10.58 -10.07
N GLU A 128 13.56 11.47 -9.99
CA GLU A 128 12.21 11.32 -10.55
C GLU A 128 11.40 10.11 -10.02
N LYS A 129 11.89 9.41 -8.99
CA LYS A 129 11.10 8.35 -8.36
C LYS A 129 9.91 8.96 -7.63
N LYS A 130 8.77 8.29 -7.79
CA LYS A 130 7.50 8.76 -7.24
C LYS A 130 6.98 7.79 -6.19
N LEU A 131 6.90 8.27 -4.96
CA LEU A 131 6.41 7.53 -3.81
C LEU A 131 4.97 7.96 -3.53
N GLU A 132 4.02 7.10 -3.90
CA GLU A 132 2.59 7.37 -3.77
C GLU A 132 2.05 6.88 -2.42
N PHE A 133 1.27 7.73 -1.76
CA PHE A 133 0.60 7.48 -0.49
C PHE A 133 -0.91 7.54 -0.71
N ILE A 134 -1.54 6.37 -0.71
CA ILE A 134 -2.97 6.18 -1.02
C ILE A 134 -3.81 6.60 0.19
N LYS A 135 -4.72 7.57 0.02
CA LYS A 135 -5.54 8.13 1.11
C LYS A 135 -6.19 7.07 2.00
N ASP A 136 -6.89 6.12 1.40
CA ASP A 136 -7.66 5.10 2.12
C ASP A 136 -6.78 4.12 2.91
N ALA A 137 -5.47 4.13 2.68
CA ALA A 137 -4.52 3.32 3.43
C ALA A 137 -4.08 3.97 4.75
N TYR A 138 -4.51 5.20 5.09
CA TYR A 138 -4.05 5.90 6.30
C TYR A 138 -5.21 6.51 7.09
N SER A 139 -5.22 6.32 8.40
CA SER A 139 -6.22 6.93 9.29
C SER A 139 -6.03 8.44 9.45
N GLU A 140 -4.78 8.92 9.49
CA GLU A 140 -4.45 10.33 9.66
C GLU A 140 -3.91 10.99 8.38
N TYR A 141 -4.41 10.55 7.23
CA TYR A 141 -3.92 10.97 5.91
C TYR A 141 -3.87 12.49 5.73
N GLU A 142 -4.91 13.20 6.20
CA GLU A 142 -5.05 14.66 6.04
C GLU A 142 -3.90 15.45 6.69
N LYS A 143 -3.18 14.85 7.64
CA LYS A 143 -2.03 15.51 8.26
C LYS A 143 -0.75 15.40 7.41
N LEU A 144 -0.66 14.45 6.48
CA LEU A 144 0.55 14.18 5.68
C LEU A 144 1.07 15.43 4.91
N PRO A 145 0.24 16.19 4.17
CA PRO A 145 0.71 17.41 3.50
C PRO A 145 1.26 18.45 4.47
N ARG A 146 0.64 18.59 5.65
CA ARG A 146 1.09 19.52 6.69
C ARG A 146 2.48 19.13 7.20
N TYR A 147 2.72 17.85 7.42
CA TYR A 147 4.04 17.38 7.87
C TYR A 147 5.11 17.53 6.80
N LEU A 148 4.81 17.19 5.54
CA LEU A 148 5.75 17.42 4.44
C LEU A 148 6.20 18.89 4.39
N LYS A 149 5.27 19.85 4.50
CA LYS A 149 5.60 21.27 4.59
C LYS A 149 6.45 21.63 5.81
N LEU A 150 6.14 21.09 6.99
CA LEU A 150 6.88 21.36 8.23
C LEU A 150 8.34 20.85 8.16
N PHE A 151 8.60 19.80 7.39
CA PHE A 151 9.94 19.25 7.17
C PHE A 151 10.62 19.84 5.91
N GLY A 152 10.14 20.99 5.41
CA GLY A 152 10.77 21.72 4.32
C GLY A 152 10.52 21.14 2.92
N VAL A 153 9.65 20.13 2.78
CA VAL A 153 9.34 19.55 1.46
C VAL A 153 8.41 20.49 0.69
N LYS A 154 8.88 20.96 -0.48
CA LYS A 154 8.16 21.90 -1.34
C LYS A 154 6.92 21.26 -1.96
N TYR A 155 5.85 22.04 -2.11
CA TYR A 155 4.69 21.64 -2.90
C TYR A 155 4.90 21.92 -4.39
N LEU A 156 4.75 20.90 -5.22
CA LEU A 156 4.99 20.96 -6.68
C LEU A 156 3.72 21.21 -7.50
N GLY A 157 2.53 21.01 -6.90
CA GLY A 157 1.25 21.22 -7.57
C GLY A 157 0.34 20.00 -7.57
N ARG A 158 -0.59 19.97 -8.54
CA ARG A 158 -1.56 18.89 -8.72
C ARG A 158 -1.36 18.22 -10.06
N THR A 159 -1.55 16.90 -10.11
CA THR A 159 -1.60 16.12 -11.34
C THR A 159 -3.01 15.60 -11.53
N GLU A 160 -3.68 16.07 -12.57
CA GLU A 160 -5.04 15.66 -12.91
C GLU A 160 -5.04 14.46 -13.85
N ILE A 161 -6.05 13.59 -13.73
CA ILE A 161 -6.21 12.47 -14.67
C ILE A 161 -6.83 13.01 -15.96
N LYS A 162 -6.06 12.99 -17.05
CA LYS A 162 -6.49 13.40 -18.40
C LYS A 162 -7.42 12.42 -19.11
N TRP A 163 -7.64 11.21 -18.57
CA TRP A 163 -8.32 10.13 -19.30
C TRP A 163 -9.85 10.24 -19.27
N LYS A 164 -10.49 10.29 -20.45
CA LYS A 164 -11.94 10.52 -20.63
C LYS A 164 -12.85 9.44 -19.99
N HIS A 165 -12.41 8.19 -19.92
CA HIS A 165 -13.24 7.05 -19.46
C HIS A 165 -12.86 6.52 -18.07
N LYS A 166 -12.12 7.31 -17.28
CA LYS A 166 -11.61 6.92 -15.95
C LYS A 166 -12.68 6.40 -14.98
N HIS A 167 -13.90 6.95 -15.03
CA HIS A 167 -15.02 6.53 -14.20
C HIS A 167 -15.56 5.13 -14.55
N LEU A 168 -15.52 4.74 -15.83
CA LEU A 168 -15.93 3.41 -16.28
C LEU A 168 -14.98 2.35 -15.75
N TYR A 169 -13.68 2.62 -15.74
CA TYR A 169 -12.67 1.67 -15.26
C TYR A 169 -12.84 1.34 -13.77
N ALA A 170 -13.10 2.36 -12.94
CA ALA A 170 -13.39 2.17 -11.53
C ALA A 170 -14.66 1.33 -11.30
N ARG A 171 -15.70 1.53 -12.12
CA ARG A 171 -16.94 0.72 -12.07
C ARG A 171 -16.70 -0.72 -12.52
N ILE A 172 -15.95 -0.95 -13.60
CA ILE A 172 -15.59 -2.30 -14.08
C ILE A 172 -14.88 -3.09 -12.97
N GLY A 173 -13.96 -2.47 -12.23
CA GLY A 173 -13.28 -3.12 -11.10
C GLY A 173 -14.24 -3.57 -9.99
N VAL A 174 -15.25 -2.76 -9.66
CA VAL A 174 -16.27 -3.11 -8.67
C VAL A 174 -17.17 -4.24 -9.18
N TYR A 175 -17.70 -4.12 -10.41
CA TYR A 175 -18.59 -5.13 -10.97
C TYR A 175 -17.90 -6.47 -11.22
N SER A 176 -16.65 -6.48 -11.69
CA SER A 176 -15.87 -7.71 -11.86
C SER A 176 -15.65 -8.43 -10.52
N SER A 177 -15.41 -7.70 -9.44
CA SER A 177 -15.26 -8.28 -8.10
C SER A 177 -16.56 -8.93 -7.61
N ILE A 178 -17.71 -8.27 -7.84
CA ILE A 178 -19.03 -8.80 -7.48
C ILE A 178 -19.35 -10.06 -8.30
N ILE A 179 -19.15 -10.00 -9.62
CA ILE A 179 -19.40 -11.12 -10.53
C ILE A 179 -18.50 -12.31 -10.16
N ALA A 180 -17.22 -12.09 -9.86
CA ALA A 180 -16.32 -13.14 -9.41
C ALA A 180 -16.79 -13.80 -8.10
N GLY A 181 -17.27 -13.01 -7.14
CA GLY A 181 -17.85 -13.53 -5.89
C GLY A 181 -19.10 -14.39 -6.13
N ILE A 182 -20.00 -13.94 -7.00
CA ILE A 182 -21.22 -14.68 -7.37
C ILE A 182 -20.85 -15.99 -8.07
N LEU A 183 -19.94 -15.95 -9.06
CA LEU A 183 -19.49 -17.14 -9.79
C LEU A 183 -18.82 -18.16 -8.87
N PHE A 184 -17.99 -17.70 -7.93
CA PHE A 184 -17.37 -18.58 -6.94
C PHE A 184 -18.42 -19.31 -6.09
N VAL A 185 -19.42 -18.60 -5.57
CA VAL A 185 -20.52 -19.21 -4.80
C VAL A 185 -21.30 -20.22 -5.65
N LEU A 186 -21.63 -19.87 -6.89
CA LEU A 186 -22.35 -20.76 -7.80
C LEU A 186 -21.57 -22.06 -8.08
N VAL A 187 -20.26 -21.96 -8.32
CA VAL A 187 -19.40 -23.14 -8.55
C VAL A 187 -19.35 -24.05 -7.32
N GLN A 188 -19.27 -23.49 -6.12
CA GLN A 188 -19.28 -24.29 -4.88
C GLN A 188 -20.64 -24.97 -4.66
N LEU A 189 -21.75 -24.27 -4.92
CA LEU A 189 -23.09 -24.87 -4.84
C LEU A 189 -23.25 -26.03 -5.84
N MET A 190 -22.76 -25.88 -7.07
CA MET A 190 -22.79 -26.96 -8.07
C MET A 190 -21.99 -28.19 -7.64
N LYS A 191 -20.87 -28.00 -6.91
CA LYS A 191 -20.09 -29.11 -6.36
C LYS A 191 -20.78 -29.80 -5.19
N LEU A 192 -21.56 -29.08 -4.38
CA LEU A 192 -22.31 -29.65 -3.24
C LEU A 192 -23.60 -30.38 -3.67
N MET A 193 -24.14 -30.05 -4.85
CA MET A 193 -25.33 -30.72 -5.42
C MET A 193 -24.98 -31.99 -6.21
N LYS A 194 -23.69 -32.32 -6.33
CA LYS A 194 -23.18 -33.53 -6.97
C LYS A 194 -22.71 -34.51 -5.91
#